data_AF-A0A2I0T440-F1
#
_entry.id   AF-A0A2I0T440-F1
#
_cell.length_a   1.000
_cell.length_b   1.000
_cell.length_c   1.000
_cell.angle_alpha   90.00
_cell.angle_beta   90.00
_cell.angle_gamma   90.00
#
_symmetry.space_group_name_H-M   'P 1'
#
loop_
_entity.id
_entity.type
_entity.pdbx_description
1 polymer ?
#
loop_
_entity_poly.entity_id
_entity_poly.type
_entity_poly.pdbx_seq_one_letter_code
_entity_poly.pdbx_strand_id
1 'polypeptide(L)'
;MLTALPSAFLDRLLSAALMEDAEIRLFVLEILISFIDRHGNRQKFSPISTISDISVLKLKVDKCSRQDTVFMKKEIAQINEDNLTAYNRCALFALGAAYLNLISQLTTVPTFCQHIHEVIQMRQKEAPYLLPEDVFVERPRLSKSLDRLGPEVFFWQSKISEVLGGSGYNSDRLSTPYIPQLTVDSVAVEEQERERRRQVVEKFQKAPFEEIAAHCGARATLLQSKLNQIFEITIR
;
A
#
# COMPACT_ATOMS: atom_id res chain seq x y z
N MET A 1 -6.89 -13.53 -22.74
CA MET A 1 -5.67 -13.05 -22.06
C MET A 1 -6.10 -12.33 -20.78
N LEU A 2 -5.62 -12.77 -19.62
CA LEU A 2 -5.94 -12.20 -18.30
C LEU A 2 -4.75 -11.34 -17.87
N THR A 3 -4.84 -10.02 -18.04
CA THR A 3 -3.76 -9.09 -17.65
C THR A 3 -4.03 -8.58 -16.24
N ALA A 4 -3.05 -8.76 -15.35
CA ALA A 4 -3.01 -8.04 -14.08
C ALA A 4 -2.91 -6.52 -14.34
N LEU A 5 -3.15 -5.70 -13.31
CA LEU A 5 -2.93 -4.26 -13.38
C LEU A 5 -1.50 -3.99 -13.92
N PRO A 6 -1.31 -3.16 -14.96
CA PRO A 6 0.02 -2.88 -15.49
C PRO A 6 0.90 -2.23 -14.42
N SER A 7 2.12 -2.73 -14.22
CA SER A 7 3.04 -2.18 -13.20
C SER A 7 3.29 -0.68 -13.41
N ALA A 8 3.48 -0.26 -14.66
CA ALA A 8 3.66 1.16 -15.00
C ALA A 8 2.49 2.06 -14.57
N PHE A 9 1.26 1.54 -14.51
CA PHE A 9 0.12 2.30 -13.99
C PHE A 9 0.17 2.39 -12.46
N LEU A 10 0.51 1.28 -11.79
CA LEU A 10 0.65 1.27 -10.34
C LEU A 10 1.83 2.13 -9.87
N ASP A 11 2.97 2.08 -10.54
CA ASP A 11 4.14 2.90 -10.23
C ASP A 11 3.80 4.40 -10.27
N ARG A 12 3.02 4.82 -11.27
CA ARG A 12 2.54 6.21 -11.38
C ARG A 12 1.57 6.58 -10.28
N LEU A 13 0.67 5.65 -9.93
CA LEU A 13 -0.29 5.85 -8.85
C LEU A 13 0.44 5.96 -7.49
N LEU A 14 1.37 5.05 -7.20
CA LEU A 14 2.17 5.08 -5.97
C LEU A 14 3.10 6.30 -5.92
N SER A 15 3.68 6.71 -7.04
CA SER A 15 4.46 7.97 -7.11
C SER A 15 3.59 9.18 -6.74
N ALA A 16 2.32 9.19 -7.18
CA ALA A 16 1.38 10.23 -6.79
C ALA A 16 1.00 10.17 -5.30
N ALA A 17 1.02 8.97 -4.68
CA ALA A 17 0.85 8.81 -3.23
C ALA A 17 2.00 9.42 -2.41
N LEU A 18 3.14 9.71 -3.04
CA LEU A 18 4.31 10.33 -2.40
C LEU A 18 4.40 11.85 -2.61
N MET A 19 3.43 12.46 -3.32
CA MET A 19 3.41 13.90 -3.55
C MET A 19 3.11 14.68 -2.25
N GLU A 20 3.60 15.92 -2.16
CA GLU A 20 3.43 16.80 -0.98
C GLU A 20 1.96 17.18 -0.71
N ASP A 21 1.12 17.18 -1.75
CA ASP A 21 -0.29 17.52 -1.67
C ASP A 21 -1.09 16.43 -0.95
N ALA A 22 -1.71 16.77 0.18
CA ALA A 22 -2.49 15.83 0.98
C ALA A 22 -3.78 15.37 0.30
N GLU A 23 -4.43 16.21 -0.50
CA GLU A 23 -5.65 15.84 -1.23
C GLU A 23 -5.33 14.81 -2.31
N ILE A 24 -4.21 14.98 -3.02
CA ILE A 24 -3.74 14.01 -4.01
C ILE A 24 -3.42 12.67 -3.34
N ARG A 25 -2.69 12.68 -2.21
CA ARG A 25 -2.39 11.43 -1.48
C ARG A 25 -3.66 10.72 -1.02
N LEU A 26 -4.61 11.45 -0.46
CA LEU A 26 -5.89 10.88 -0.01
C LEU A 26 -6.67 10.29 -1.19
N PHE A 27 -6.75 11.00 -2.30
CA PHE A 27 -7.43 10.51 -3.51
C PHE A 27 -6.78 9.24 -4.06
N VAL A 28 -5.45 9.20 -4.11
CA VAL A 28 -4.71 8.00 -4.53
C VAL A 28 -4.96 6.82 -3.59
N LEU A 29 -4.95 7.05 -2.27
CA LEU A 29 -5.27 6.03 -1.29
C LEU A 29 -6.71 5.51 -1.47
N GLU A 30 -7.67 6.38 -1.80
CA GLU A 30 -9.04 5.95 -2.11
C GLU A 30 -9.11 5.06 -3.36
N ILE A 31 -8.36 5.39 -4.41
CA ILE A 31 -8.25 4.54 -5.60
C ILE A 31 -7.66 3.18 -5.22
N LEU A 32 -6.56 3.15 -4.46
CA LEU A 32 -5.93 1.89 -4.02
C LEU A 32 -6.87 1.05 -3.15
N ILE A 33 -7.59 1.68 -2.22
CA ILE A 33 -8.60 1.02 -1.39
C ILE A 33 -9.72 0.44 -2.27
N SER A 34 -10.14 1.12 -3.33
CA SER A 34 -11.17 0.61 -4.25
C SER A 34 -10.74 -0.64 -5.02
N PHE A 35 -9.43 -0.81 -5.28
CA PHE A 35 -8.90 -2.03 -5.90
C PHE A 35 -8.91 -3.23 -4.93
N ILE A 36 -8.69 -2.95 -3.64
CA ILE A 36 -8.62 -3.97 -2.58
C ILE A 36 -10.04 -4.34 -2.11
N ASP A 37 -10.90 -3.35 -1.89
CA ASP A 37 -12.25 -3.53 -1.37
C ASP A 37 -13.32 -3.42 -2.47
N ARG A 38 -13.37 -4.44 -3.33
CA ARG A 38 -14.38 -4.53 -4.39
C ARG A 38 -15.80 -4.79 -3.87
N HIS A 39 -15.92 -5.23 -2.61
CA HIS A 39 -17.19 -5.65 -2.02
C HIS A 39 -17.83 -4.60 -1.12
N GLY A 40 -17.19 -3.43 -0.97
CA GLY A 40 -17.67 -2.34 -0.12
C GLY A 40 -17.67 -2.70 1.36
N ASN A 41 -16.75 -3.56 1.80
CA ASN A 41 -16.58 -3.91 3.20
C ASN A 41 -15.86 -2.81 4.01
N ARG A 42 -15.22 -1.81 3.37
CA ARG A 42 -14.46 -0.70 4.01
C ARG A 42 -15.22 -0.07 5.17
N GLN A 43 -16.49 0.26 4.96
CA GLN A 43 -17.31 0.95 5.96
C GLN A 43 -17.56 0.11 7.22
N LYS A 44 -17.44 -1.22 7.12
CA LYS A 44 -17.59 -2.15 8.25
C LYS A 44 -16.37 -2.15 9.17
N PHE A 45 -15.27 -1.54 8.74
CA PHE A 45 -14.02 -1.38 9.49
C PHE A 45 -13.75 0.09 9.86
N SER A 46 -14.78 0.96 9.82
CA SER A 46 -14.61 2.41 10.03
C SER A 46 -13.99 2.79 11.38
N PRO A 47 -14.17 2.02 12.48
CA PRO A 47 -13.25 2.07 13.61
C PRO A 47 -12.24 0.92 13.51
N ILE A 48 -10.94 1.27 13.47
CA ILE A 48 -9.87 0.28 13.62
C ILE A 48 -9.97 -0.27 15.04
N SER A 49 -10.28 -1.55 15.17
CA SER A 49 -10.55 -2.21 16.44
C SER A 49 -10.22 -3.69 16.38
N THR A 50 -10.04 -4.29 17.54
CA THR A 50 -9.98 -5.74 17.72
C THR A 50 -11.40 -6.30 17.64
N ILE A 51 -11.65 -7.21 16.69
CA ILE A 51 -12.99 -7.75 16.43
C ILE A 51 -13.22 -8.99 17.29
N SER A 52 -14.19 -8.95 18.19
CA SER A 52 -14.53 -10.09 19.06
C SER A 52 -15.27 -11.21 18.33
N ASP A 53 -16.16 -10.85 17.41
CA ASP A 53 -16.89 -11.80 16.54
C ASP A 53 -17.06 -11.22 15.13
N ILE A 54 -16.32 -11.79 14.19
CA ILE A 54 -16.35 -11.41 12.77
C ILE A 54 -17.73 -11.57 12.12
N SER A 55 -18.57 -12.47 12.66
CA SER A 55 -19.90 -12.77 12.12
C SER A 55 -20.82 -11.54 12.13
N VAL A 56 -20.61 -10.65 13.10
CA VAL A 56 -21.35 -9.39 13.26
C VAL A 56 -21.12 -8.45 12.06
N LEU A 57 -19.94 -8.50 11.44
CA LEU A 57 -19.60 -7.65 10.29
C LEU A 57 -20.34 -8.05 9.01
N LYS A 58 -20.90 -9.27 8.93
CA LYS A 58 -21.63 -9.79 7.76
C LYS A 58 -20.83 -9.53 6.47
N LEU A 59 -19.55 -9.93 6.46
CA LEU A 59 -18.64 -9.68 5.35
C LEU A 59 -19.13 -10.38 4.08
N LYS A 60 -18.97 -9.70 2.93
CA LYS A 60 -19.06 -10.36 1.62
C LYS A 60 -17.69 -10.89 1.29
N VAL A 61 -17.55 -12.22 1.25
CA VAL A 61 -16.28 -12.91 1.04
C VAL A 61 -16.42 -13.81 -0.18
N ASP A 62 -15.68 -13.47 -1.24
CA ASP A 62 -15.57 -14.29 -2.45
C ASP A 62 -14.17 -14.90 -2.55
N LYS A 63 -14.04 -15.96 -3.33
CA LYS A 63 -12.73 -16.57 -3.61
C LYS A 63 -11.85 -15.56 -4.34
N CYS A 64 -10.70 -15.24 -3.73
CA CYS A 64 -9.69 -14.35 -4.32
C CYS A 64 -9.34 -14.81 -5.75
N SER A 65 -9.44 -13.89 -6.71
CA SER A 65 -9.16 -14.22 -8.11
C SER A 65 -7.66 -14.47 -8.31
N ARG A 66 -7.31 -15.19 -9.39
CA ARG A 66 -5.90 -15.39 -9.76
C ARG A 66 -5.20 -14.05 -10.03
N GLN A 67 -5.92 -13.06 -10.56
CA GLN A 67 -5.37 -11.73 -10.82
C GLN A 67 -5.08 -10.98 -9.52
N ASP A 68 -6.00 -11.01 -8.56
CA ASP A 68 -5.80 -10.39 -7.24
C ASP A 68 -4.66 -11.08 -6.49
N THR A 69 -4.58 -12.41 -6.57
CA THR A 69 -3.45 -13.17 -5.98
C THR A 69 -2.11 -12.75 -6.60
N VAL A 70 -2.05 -12.56 -7.92
CA VAL A 70 -0.83 -12.11 -8.62
C VAL A 70 -0.50 -10.66 -8.27
N PHE A 71 -1.51 -9.77 -8.23
CA PHE A 71 -1.36 -8.38 -7.83
C PHE A 71 -0.80 -8.26 -6.40
N MET A 72 -1.43 -8.91 -5.41
CA MET A 72 -1.00 -8.87 -4.01
C MET A 72 0.40 -9.49 -3.82
N LYS A 73 0.75 -10.53 -4.60
CA LYS A 73 2.09 -11.15 -4.53
C LYS A 73 3.19 -10.31 -5.15
N LYS A 74 2.87 -9.47 -6.15
CA LYS A 74 3.84 -8.70 -6.93
C LYS A 74 4.03 -7.27 -6.37
N GLU A 75 3.00 -6.70 -5.75
CA GLU A 75 2.94 -5.26 -5.48
C GLU A 75 2.84 -4.86 -3.99
N ILE A 76 2.73 -5.80 -3.04
CA ILE A 76 2.83 -5.50 -1.59
C ILE A 76 4.28 -5.61 -1.16
N ALA A 77 5.05 -4.72 -1.76
CA ALA A 77 6.45 -4.65 -1.53
C ALA A 77 6.85 -3.19 -1.61
N GLN A 78 6.82 -2.43 -0.50
CA GLN A 78 7.60 -1.18 -0.30
C GLN A 78 7.34 -0.48 1.05
N ILE A 79 7.97 -0.91 2.15
CA ILE A 79 8.19 -0.04 3.34
C ILE A 79 9.60 -0.33 3.92
N ASN A 80 10.36 0.73 4.22
CA ASN A 80 11.64 0.65 4.92
C ASN A 80 11.44 1.14 6.36
N GLU A 81 11.70 0.29 7.36
CA GLU A 81 11.56 0.62 8.78
C GLU A 81 12.92 0.87 9.41
N ASP A 82 13.41 2.10 9.36
CA ASP A 82 14.47 2.53 10.28
C ASP A 82 14.35 4.05 10.48
N ASN A 83 13.53 4.42 11.47
CA ASN A 83 13.39 5.74 12.16
C ASN A 83 11.94 6.10 12.55
N LEU A 84 11.07 5.11 12.79
CA LEU A 84 9.71 5.38 13.22
C LEU A 84 9.63 5.93 14.65
N THR A 85 8.79 6.96 14.83
CA THR A 85 8.45 7.52 16.14
C THR A 85 7.80 6.47 17.05
N ALA A 86 7.80 6.70 18.37
CA ALA A 86 7.14 5.80 19.31
C ALA A 86 5.65 5.57 18.98
N TYR A 87 4.94 6.62 18.55
CA TYR A 87 3.55 6.51 18.07
C TYR A 87 3.45 5.59 16.86
N ASN A 88 4.25 5.83 15.82
CA ASN A 88 4.20 5.03 14.59
C ASN A 88 4.51 3.55 14.87
N ARG A 89 5.46 3.26 15.76
CA ARG A 89 5.75 1.88 16.19
C ARG A 89 4.55 1.25 16.88
N CYS A 90 3.95 1.94 17.85
CA CYS A 90 2.76 1.45 18.56
C CYS A 90 1.57 1.25 17.61
N ALA A 91 1.36 2.19 16.68
CA ALA A 91 0.32 2.11 15.66
C ALA A 91 0.52 0.90 14.74
N LEU A 92 1.75 0.58 14.34
CA LEU A 92 2.04 -0.62 13.55
C LEU A 92 1.74 -1.91 14.33
N PHE A 93 2.13 -1.97 15.61
CA PHE A 93 1.77 -3.12 16.46
C PHE A 93 0.26 -3.28 16.61
N ALA A 94 -0.48 -2.18 16.75
CA ALA A 94 -1.94 -2.16 16.86
C ALA A 94 -2.63 -2.59 15.56
N LEU A 95 -2.16 -2.08 14.42
CA LEU A 95 -2.64 -2.50 13.09
C LEU A 95 -2.34 -3.98 12.85
N GLY A 96 -1.14 -4.45 13.22
CA GLY A 96 -0.78 -5.86 13.16
C GLY A 96 -1.71 -6.74 14.01
N ALA A 97 -2.07 -6.30 15.23
CA ALA A 97 -3.03 -7.01 16.08
C ALA A 97 -4.41 -7.08 15.45
N ALA A 98 -4.97 -5.95 14.98
CA ALA A 98 -6.28 -5.92 14.34
C ALA A 98 -6.30 -6.83 13.09
N TYR A 99 -5.25 -6.78 12.28
CA TYR A 99 -5.15 -7.57 11.06
C TYR A 99 -5.00 -9.07 11.34
N LEU A 100 -4.14 -9.47 12.29
CA LEU A 100 -3.98 -10.87 12.67
C LEU A 100 -5.24 -11.43 13.33
N ASN A 101 -5.95 -10.64 14.15
CA ASN A 101 -7.25 -11.01 14.72
C ASN A 101 -8.32 -11.24 13.64
N LEU A 102 -8.32 -10.43 12.59
CA LEU A 102 -9.20 -10.62 11.44
C LEU A 102 -8.83 -11.89 10.66
N ILE A 103 -7.55 -12.07 10.32
CA ILE A 103 -7.09 -13.25 9.57
C ILE A 103 -7.39 -14.52 10.34
N SER A 104 -7.15 -14.56 11.66
CA SER A 104 -7.36 -15.78 12.44
C SER A 104 -8.82 -16.24 12.37
N GLN A 105 -9.76 -15.30 12.47
CA GLN A 105 -11.19 -15.60 12.35
C GLN A 105 -11.60 -16.00 10.93
N LEU A 106 -10.93 -15.49 9.89
CA LEU A 106 -11.19 -15.85 8.49
C LEU A 106 -10.59 -17.20 8.09
N THR A 107 -9.40 -17.55 8.59
CA THR A 107 -8.76 -18.84 8.29
C THR A 107 -9.37 -19.98 9.09
N THR A 108 -10.05 -19.68 10.20
CA THR A 108 -10.73 -20.62 11.08
C THR A 108 -9.81 -21.70 11.67
N VAL A 109 -8.50 -21.44 11.69
CA VAL A 109 -7.50 -22.35 12.26
C VAL A 109 -7.51 -22.22 13.79
N PRO A 110 -7.96 -23.21 14.57
CA PRO A 110 -8.22 -23.04 16.01
C PRO A 110 -6.98 -22.67 16.82
N THR A 111 -5.85 -23.32 16.54
CA THR A 111 -4.55 -23.05 17.21
C THR A 111 -4.04 -21.64 16.93
N PHE A 112 -4.29 -21.13 15.73
CA PHE A 112 -3.93 -19.78 15.35
C PHE A 112 -4.85 -18.75 16.02
N CYS A 113 -6.16 -18.99 16.03
CA CYS A 113 -7.13 -18.16 16.78
C CYS A 113 -6.77 -18.04 18.25
N GLN A 114 -6.44 -19.17 18.90
CA GLN A 114 -6.05 -19.19 20.30
C GLN A 114 -4.80 -18.35 20.54
N HIS A 115 -3.74 -18.56 19.77
CA HIS A 115 -2.50 -17.80 19.93
C HIS A 115 -2.72 -16.29 19.77
N ILE A 116 -3.47 -15.88 18.75
CA ILE A 116 -3.74 -14.45 18.53
C ILE A 116 -4.55 -13.86 19.69
N HIS A 117 -5.53 -14.60 20.22
CA HIS A 117 -6.33 -14.16 21.36
C HIS A 117 -5.49 -14.02 22.64
N GLU A 118 -4.60 -14.97 22.92
CA GLU A 118 -3.69 -14.93 24.08
C GLU A 118 -2.80 -13.68 24.05
N VAL A 119 -2.16 -13.39 22.91
CA VAL A 119 -1.30 -12.19 22.78
C VAL A 119 -2.11 -10.90 22.94
N ILE A 120 -3.33 -10.84 22.41
CA ILE A 120 -4.23 -9.68 22.57
C ILE A 120 -4.61 -9.49 24.04
N GLN A 121 -4.98 -10.55 24.75
CA GLN A 121 -5.28 -10.48 26.18
C GLN A 121 -4.07 -10.00 26.99
N MET A 122 -2.87 -10.49 26.67
CA MET A 122 -1.63 -10.03 27.31
C MET A 122 -1.38 -8.54 27.05
N ARG A 123 -1.60 -8.06 25.82
CA ARG A 123 -1.50 -6.63 25.50
C ARG A 123 -2.53 -5.80 26.27
N GLN A 124 -3.78 -6.24 26.39
CA GLN A 124 -4.80 -5.52 27.17
C GLN A 124 -4.35 -5.29 28.63
N LYS A 125 -3.65 -6.26 29.21
CA LYS A 125 -3.17 -6.20 30.58
C LYS A 125 -1.88 -5.39 30.75
N GLU A 126 -0.90 -5.60 29.87
CA GLU A 126 0.48 -5.15 30.11
C GLU A 126 0.95 -4.05 29.16
N ALA A 127 0.35 -3.95 27.97
CA ALA A 127 0.77 -3.02 26.92
C ALA A 127 -0.42 -2.55 26.07
N PRO A 128 -1.45 -1.91 26.67
CA PRO A 128 -2.69 -1.56 25.97
C PRO A 128 -2.43 -0.60 24.79
N TYR A 129 -1.40 0.25 24.88
CA TYR A 129 -0.93 1.13 23.81
C TYR A 129 -0.44 0.41 22.53
N LEU A 130 -0.36 -0.93 22.53
CA LEU A 130 -0.10 -1.77 21.33
C LEU A 130 -1.39 -2.30 20.69
N LEU A 131 -2.56 -1.81 21.12
CA LEU A 131 -3.88 -2.16 20.60
C LEU A 131 -4.56 -0.92 19.99
N PRO A 132 -5.45 -1.13 18.99
CA PRO A 132 -6.16 -0.03 18.34
C PRO A 132 -6.93 0.87 19.31
N GLU A 133 -7.55 0.27 20.32
CA GLU A 133 -8.44 0.93 21.29
C GLU A 133 -7.74 2.02 22.11
N ASP A 134 -6.42 1.93 22.28
CA ASP A 134 -5.63 2.87 23.08
C ASP A 134 -4.73 3.78 22.24
N VAL A 135 -4.31 3.34 21.04
CA VAL A 135 -3.38 4.12 20.21
C VAL A 135 -4.08 5.09 19.28
N PHE A 136 -5.28 4.77 18.76
CA PHE A 136 -6.00 5.60 17.79
C PHE A 136 -7.03 6.54 18.43
N VAL A 137 -6.80 6.94 19.68
CA VAL A 137 -7.61 7.93 20.40
C VAL A 137 -6.96 9.32 20.31
N GLU A 138 -7.71 10.39 20.62
CA GLU A 138 -7.21 11.77 20.51
C GLU A 138 -5.90 12.03 21.28
N ARG A 139 -5.68 11.33 22.40
CA ARG A 139 -4.48 11.49 23.26
C ARG A 139 -3.98 10.12 23.74
N PRO A 140 -3.20 9.40 22.92
CA PRO A 140 -2.73 8.06 23.27
C PRO A 140 -1.69 8.11 24.40
N ARG A 141 -1.79 7.17 25.34
CA ARG A 141 -0.83 7.02 26.43
C ARG A 141 0.31 6.11 25.99
N LEU A 142 1.32 6.68 25.34
CA LEU A 142 2.45 5.92 24.82
C LEU A 142 3.49 5.64 25.91
N SER A 143 4.01 4.41 25.95
CA SER A 143 5.23 4.10 26.68
C SER A 143 6.45 4.60 25.89
N LYS A 144 7.48 5.09 26.61
CA LYS A 144 8.71 5.64 25.99
C LYS A 144 9.72 4.56 25.60
N SER A 145 9.60 3.33 26.10
CA SER A 145 10.52 2.23 25.79
C SER A 145 9.74 0.95 25.54
N LEU A 146 9.89 0.42 24.32
CA LEU A 146 9.40 -0.90 23.93
C LEU A 146 10.31 -2.01 24.48
N ASP A 147 11.51 -1.67 24.94
CA ASP A 147 12.56 -2.61 25.36
C ASP A 147 12.25 -3.33 26.68
N ARG A 148 11.23 -2.87 27.41
CA ARG A 148 10.79 -3.44 28.70
C ARG A 148 9.60 -4.38 28.57
N LEU A 149 9.16 -4.66 27.35
CA LEU A 149 8.02 -5.53 27.10
C LEU A 149 8.41 -7.01 27.22
N GLY A 150 7.58 -7.79 27.91
CA GLY A 150 7.73 -9.24 27.97
C GLY A 150 7.53 -9.90 26.60
N PRO A 151 8.06 -11.10 26.37
CA PRO A 151 7.90 -11.81 25.09
C PRO A 151 6.44 -12.11 24.75
N GLU A 152 5.57 -12.21 25.75
CA GLU A 152 4.15 -12.61 25.59
C GLU A 152 3.27 -11.57 24.86
N VAL A 153 3.72 -10.30 24.78
CA VAL A 153 2.95 -9.27 24.05
C VAL A 153 3.27 -9.24 22.55
N PHE A 154 4.20 -10.08 22.09
CA PHE A 154 4.65 -10.10 20.71
C PHE A 154 4.08 -11.29 19.93
N PHE A 155 3.71 -11.01 18.68
CA PHE A 155 3.39 -12.04 17.71
C PHE A 155 4.68 -12.58 17.13
N TRP A 156 5.17 -13.70 17.68
CA TRP A 156 6.41 -14.30 17.23
C TRP A 156 6.22 -15.00 15.88
N GLN A 157 7.05 -14.63 14.91
CA GLN A 157 7.05 -15.26 13.59
C GLN A 157 7.23 -16.78 13.68
N SER A 158 8.12 -17.26 14.57
CA SER A 158 8.31 -18.69 14.84
C SER A 158 7.03 -19.37 15.32
N LYS A 159 6.31 -18.74 16.26
CA LYS A 159 5.06 -19.30 16.80
C LYS A 159 3.93 -19.29 15.77
N ILE A 160 3.82 -18.23 14.98
CA ILE A 160 2.86 -18.14 13.87
C ILE A 160 3.14 -19.23 12.82
N SER A 161 4.40 -19.39 12.43
CA SER A 161 4.80 -20.46 11.50
C SER A 161 4.44 -21.85 12.02
N GLU A 162 4.67 -22.12 13.31
CA GLU A 162 4.32 -23.38 13.95
C GLU A 162 2.81 -23.66 13.91
N VAL A 163 1.97 -22.72 14.38
CA VAL A 163 0.52 -22.96 14.49
C VAL A 163 -0.17 -23.05 13.12
N LEU A 164 0.32 -22.33 12.12
CA LEU A 164 -0.17 -22.41 10.74
C LEU A 164 0.35 -23.66 10.01
N GLY A 165 1.63 -24.00 10.18
CA GLY A 165 2.25 -25.17 9.58
C GLY A 165 1.61 -26.47 10.04
N GLY A 166 1.24 -26.57 11.33
CA GLY A 166 0.47 -27.70 11.87
C GLY A 166 -0.90 -27.91 11.21
N SER A 167 -1.42 -26.90 10.50
CA SER A 167 -2.69 -26.95 9.76
C SER A 167 -2.51 -26.99 8.24
N GLY A 168 -1.28 -27.24 7.75
CA GLY A 168 -0.98 -27.41 6.31
C GLY A 168 -0.78 -26.12 5.52
N TYR A 169 -0.67 -24.96 6.18
CA TYR A 169 -0.34 -23.70 5.51
C TYR A 169 1.17 -23.59 5.26
N ASN A 170 1.57 -23.05 4.12
CA ASN A 170 2.97 -22.72 3.85
C ASN A 170 3.34 -21.40 4.54
N SER A 171 4.33 -21.47 5.43
CA SER A 171 4.84 -20.33 6.20
C SER A 171 6.20 -19.79 5.75
N ASP A 172 6.78 -20.31 4.66
CA ASP A 172 8.17 -20.04 4.25
C ASP A 172 8.41 -18.56 3.92
N ARG A 173 7.34 -17.86 3.52
CA ARG A 173 7.41 -16.43 3.20
C ARG A 173 7.31 -15.50 4.42
N LEU A 174 6.96 -16.01 5.61
CA LEU A 174 6.87 -15.19 6.82
C LEU A 174 8.24 -14.70 7.29
N SER A 175 9.29 -15.48 7.04
CA SER A 175 10.68 -15.15 7.39
C SER A 175 11.39 -14.35 6.31
N THR A 176 10.79 -14.17 5.12
CA THR A 176 11.39 -13.40 4.05
C THR A 176 11.29 -11.92 4.41
N PRO A 177 12.41 -11.25 4.74
CA PRO A 177 12.40 -9.84 5.05
C PRO A 177 11.87 -9.09 3.84
N TYR A 178 11.03 -8.11 4.10
CA TYR A 178 10.60 -7.22 3.04
C TYR A 178 11.80 -6.33 2.63
N ILE A 179 12.30 -6.46 1.39
CA ILE A 179 13.42 -5.65 0.88
C ILE A 179 12.86 -4.61 -0.12
N PRO A 180 12.93 -3.30 0.18
CA PRO A 180 12.51 -2.23 -0.72
C PRO A 180 13.25 -2.27 -2.06
N GLN A 181 12.52 -2.48 -3.15
CA GLN A 181 12.98 -2.05 -4.47
C GLN A 181 12.63 -0.56 -4.60
N LEU A 182 13.55 0.31 -4.16
CA LEU A 182 13.51 1.70 -4.61
C LEU A 182 13.63 1.65 -6.13
N THR A 183 12.58 2.02 -6.86
CA THR A 183 12.68 2.19 -8.31
C THR A 183 13.67 3.31 -8.55
N VAL A 184 14.93 2.94 -8.82
CA VAL A 184 16.01 3.84 -9.25
C VAL A 184 15.54 4.70 -10.43
N ASP A 185 14.61 4.16 -11.22
CA ASP A 185 13.92 4.82 -12.31
C ASP A 185 13.14 6.09 -11.87
N SER A 186 12.58 6.16 -10.66
CA SER A 186 11.78 7.30 -10.23
C SER A 186 12.63 8.56 -10.04
N VAL A 187 13.81 8.40 -9.42
CA VAL A 187 14.77 9.50 -9.23
C VAL A 187 15.40 9.90 -10.57
N ALA A 188 15.77 8.92 -11.40
CA ALA A 188 16.34 9.18 -12.72
C ALA A 188 15.34 9.87 -13.67
N VAL A 189 14.06 9.49 -13.63
CA VAL A 189 12.98 10.09 -14.43
C VAL A 189 12.66 11.51 -13.93
N GLU A 190 12.66 11.75 -12.61
CA GLU A 190 12.49 13.11 -12.08
C GLU A 190 13.66 14.03 -12.45
N GLU A 191 14.89 13.54 -12.37
CA GLU A 191 16.08 14.32 -12.73
C GLU A 191 16.14 14.59 -14.23
N GLN A 192 15.78 13.60 -15.06
CA GLN A 192 15.65 13.76 -16.51
C GLN A 192 14.55 14.77 -16.88
N GLU A 193 13.39 14.72 -16.23
CA GLU A 193 12.29 15.66 -16.51
C GLU A 193 12.60 17.07 -15.99
N ARG A 194 13.32 17.19 -14.87
CA ARG A 194 13.81 18.48 -14.35
C ARG A 194 14.83 19.11 -15.31
N GLU A 195 15.74 18.30 -15.85
CA GLU A 195 16.70 18.74 -16.86
C GLU A 195 16.00 19.09 -18.18
N ARG A 196 15.01 18.31 -18.62
CA ARG A 196 14.21 18.60 -19.80
C ARG A 196 13.44 19.92 -19.66
N ARG A 197 12.87 20.21 -18.49
CA ARG A 197 12.21 21.49 -18.20
C ARG A 197 13.19 22.66 -18.21
N ARG A 198 14.39 22.48 -17.65
CA ARG A 198 15.45 23.49 -17.66
C ARG A 198 15.88 23.83 -19.09
N GLN A 199 16.11 22.82 -19.93
CA GLN A 199 16.47 23.00 -21.34
C GLN A 199 15.36 23.67 -22.14
N VAL A 200 14.09 23.33 -21.87
CA VAL A 200 12.94 24.00 -22.50
C VAL A 200 12.94 25.49 -22.11
N VAL A 201 13.04 25.81 -20.82
CA VAL A 201 13.05 27.20 -20.36
C VAL A 201 14.22 27.98 -20.97
N GLU A 202 15.42 27.41 -20.98
CA GLU A 202 16.60 28.03 -21.58
C GLU A 202 16.43 28.27 -23.08
N LYS A 203 15.84 27.30 -23.81
CA LYS A 203 15.55 27.44 -25.23
C LYS A 203 14.55 28.56 -25.49
N PHE A 204 13.50 28.69 -24.70
CA PHE A 204 12.53 29.79 -24.81
C PHE A 204 13.12 31.16 -24.44
N GLN A 205 14.14 31.19 -23.57
CA GLN A 205 14.83 32.43 -23.18
C GLN A 205 15.85 32.90 -24.22
N LYS A 206 16.52 31.97 -24.93
CA LYS A 206 17.67 32.28 -25.79
C LYS A 206 17.40 32.18 -27.29
N ALA A 207 16.40 31.40 -27.71
CA ALA A 207 16.15 31.20 -29.14
C ALA A 207 15.36 32.37 -29.76
N PRO A 208 15.66 32.76 -31.01
CA PRO A 208 14.87 33.75 -31.73
C PRO A 208 13.44 33.23 -31.98
N PHE A 209 12.48 34.15 -31.97
CA PHE A 209 11.06 33.80 -32.10
C PHE A 209 10.74 33.09 -33.41
N GLU A 210 11.46 33.36 -34.52
CA GLU A 210 11.26 32.62 -35.77
C GLU A 210 11.60 31.14 -35.64
N GLU A 211 12.62 30.79 -34.86
CA GLU A 211 13.06 29.40 -34.66
C GLU A 211 12.09 28.65 -33.73
N ILE A 212 11.59 29.34 -32.69
CA ILE A 212 10.55 28.81 -31.81
C ILE A 212 9.25 28.57 -32.61
N ALA A 213 8.85 29.53 -33.44
CA ALA A 213 7.67 29.43 -34.29
C ALA A 213 7.79 28.32 -35.34
N ALA A 214 8.96 28.14 -35.96
CA ALA A 214 9.23 27.07 -36.91
C ALA A 214 9.11 25.68 -36.27
N HIS A 215 9.62 25.52 -35.04
CA HIS A 215 9.53 24.25 -34.31
C HIS A 215 8.10 23.93 -33.83
N CYS A 216 7.33 24.94 -33.40
CA CYS A 216 5.91 24.79 -33.08
C CYS A 216 5.07 24.48 -34.33
N GLY A 217 5.36 25.14 -35.45
CA GLY A 217 4.74 24.88 -36.74
C GLY A 217 5.00 23.46 -37.22
N ALA A 218 6.25 22.99 -37.20
CA ALA A 218 6.60 21.63 -37.61
C ALA A 218 5.91 20.53 -36.78
N ARG A 219 5.78 20.72 -35.45
CA ARG A 219 5.05 19.78 -34.58
C ARG A 219 3.54 19.81 -34.81
N ALA A 220 2.95 20.97 -35.05
CA ALA A 220 1.53 21.10 -35.38
C ALA A 220 1.21 20.42 -36.73
N THR A 221 2.06 20.62 -37.75
CA THR A 221 1.90 19.99 -39.07
C THR A 221 2.07 18.47 -39.00
N LEU A 222 3.00 17.96 -38.19
CA LEU A 222 3.15 16.51 -37.98
C LEU A 222 1.94 15.89 -37.28
N LEU A 223 1.39 16.58 -36.28
CA LEU A 223 0.18 16.13 -35.57
C LEU A 223 -1.04 16.13 -36.51
N GLN A 224 -1.20 17.20 -37.30
CA GLN A 224 -2.25 17.31 -38.31
C GLN A 224 -2.13 16.23 -39.40
N SER A 225 -0.91 15.93 -39.86
CA SER A 225 -0.66 14.87 -40.83
C SER A 225 -1.02 13.49 -40.27
N LYS A 226 -0.71 13.21 -39.00
CA LYS A 226 -1.11 11.96 -38.34
C LYS A 226 -2.63 11.87 -38.14
N LEU A 227 -3.28 12.98 -37.79
CA LEU A 227 -4.74 13.04 -37.69
C LEU A 227 -5.41 12.80 -39.03
N ASN A 228 -4.93 13.42 -40.11
CA ASN A 228 -5.46 13.19 -41.46
C ASN A 228 -5.27 11.73 -41.89
N GLN A 229 -4.12 11.13 -41.57
CA GLN A 229 -3.87 9.72 -41.86
C GLN A 229 -4.80 8.78 -41.07
N ILE A 230 -5.16 9.14 -39.84
CA ILE A 230 -6.16 8.42 -39.04
C ILE A 230 -7.57 8.61 -39.63
N PHE A 231 -7.93 9.82 -40.07
CA PHE A 231 -9.24 10.08 -40.69
C PHE A 231 -9.42 9.34 -42.02
N GLU A 232 -8.38 9.23 -42.85
CA GLU A 232 -8.40 8.42 -44.10
C GLU A 232 -8.58 6.91 -43.82
N ILE A 233 -8.07 6.42 -42.69
CA ILE A 233 -8.21 5.00 -42.30
C ILE A 233 -9.58 4.75 -41.64
N THR A 234 -10.16 5.74 -40.97
CA THR A 234 -11.37 5.59 -40.14
C THR A 234 -12.65 5.97 -40.88
N ILE A 235 -12.57 6.86 -41.87
CA ILE A 235 -13.69 7.21 -42.75
C ILE A 235 -13.53 6.45 -44.07
N ARG A 236 -14.03 5.21 -44.06
CA ARG A 236 -14.55 4.51 -45.25
C ARG A 236 -16.01 4.18 -45.00
#